data_AF-A0A4Y2E4F9-F1
#
_entry.id   AF-A0A4Y2E4F9-F1
#
_cell.length_a   1.000
_cell.length_b   1.000
_cell.length_c   1.000
_cell.angle_alpha   90.00
_cell.angle_beta   90.00
_cell.angle_gamma   90.00
#
_symmetry.space_group_name_H-M   'P 1'
#
loop_
_entity.id
_entity.type
_entity.pdbx_description
1 polymer ?
#
loop_
_entity_poly.entity_id
_entity_poly.type
_entity_poly.pdbx_seq_one_letter_code
_entity_poly.pdbx_strand_id
1 'polypeptide(L)'
;MALEDRKFLKFLWIGGDANEDYRVLQMTVLAFGCQNSPFILSVVIQLHVTKFEAEKSESVSMLNFGLYVHDLYFGAEIMREAIELLSDAVTLLERGDFNLRNLSFHNSELKAFWFENRFTESEKESVELNVLGLNLNPERNILSLEVKGLADSLKTLDNSKRYVLETAV
;
A
#
# COMPACT_ATOMS: atom_id res chain seq x y z
N MET A 1 -15.50 11.64 3.17
CA MET A 1 -15.57 11.91 4.62
C MET A 1 -16.53 13.06 4.86
N ALA A 2 -17.54 12.87 5.70
CA ALA A 2 -18.50 13.92 6.01
C ALA A 2 -17.80 15.08 6.75
N LEU A 3 -18.24 16.32 6.47
CA LEU A 3 -17.62 17.52 7.06
C LEU A 3 -17.69 17.50 8.59
N GLU A 4 -18.80 16.97 9.13
CA GLU A 4 -19.06 16.82 10.57
C GLU A 4 -18.13 15.84 11.29
N ASP A 5 -17.59 14.84 10.58
CA ASP A 5 -16.69 13.83 11.15
C ASP A 5 -15.25 14.34 11.26
N ARG A 6 -14.87 15.35 10.45
CA ARG A 6 -13.49 15.84 10.41
C ARG A 6 -13.02 16.36 11.77
N LYS A 7 -13.94 16.79 12.65
CA LYS A 7 -13.62 17.25 14.02
C LYS A 7 -12.93 16.19 14.87
N PHE A 8 -13.13 14.90 14.56
CA PHE A 8 -12.52 13.76 15.23
C PHE A 8 -11.11 13.43 14.72
N LEU A 9 -10.64 14.09 13.66
CA LEU A 9 -9.31 13.88 13.06
C LEU A 9 -8.39 15.10 13.24
N LYS A 10 -8.52 15.77 14.37
CA LYS A 10 -7.60 16.81 14.78
C LYS A 10 -6.38 16.20 15.47
N PHE A 11 -5.21 16.72 15.15
CA PHE A 11 -3.96 16.31 15.78
C PHE A 11 -3.11 17.53 16.10
N LEU A 12 -2.24 17.39 17.10
CA LEU A 12 -1.28 18.41 17.46
C LEU A 12 -0.01 18.18 16.64
N TRP A 13 0.49 19.25 16.04
CA TRP A 13 1.78 19.30 15.38
C TRP A 13 2.72 20.13 16.23
N ILE A 14 3.82 19.52 16.68
CA ILE A 14 4.89 20.19 17.41
C ILE A 14 6.04 20.37 16.43
N GLY A 15 6.53 21.60 16.31
CA GLY A 15 7.65 21.92 15.43
C GLY A 15 8.97 21.29 15.89
N GLY A 16 10.01 21.46 15.07
CA GLY A 16 11.36 21.00 15.40
C GLY A 16 12.06 21.84 16.47
N ASP A 17 11.63 23.09 16.65
CA ASP A 17 12.20 24.00 17.63
C ASP A 17 11.47 23.90 18.97
N ALA A 18 12.23 23.75 20.06
CA ALA A 18 11.70 23.63 21.43
C ALA A 18 10.90 24.87 21.90
N ASN A 19 11.02 26.00 21.20
CA ASN A 19 10.32 27.24 21.50
C ASN A 19 9.09 27.46 20.60
N GLU A 20 8.78 26.55 19.68
CA GLU A 20 7.61 26.69 18.81
C GLU A 20 6.35 26.18 19.52
N ASP A 21 5.31 27.01 19.60
CA ASP A 21 4.00 26.60 20.09
C ASP A 21 3.40 25.51 19.19
N TYR A 22 2.64 24.60 19.79
CA TYR A 22 1.97 23.55 19.03
C TYR A 22 0.90 24.12 18.10
N ARG A 23 0.72 23.50 16.94
CA ARG A 23 -0.35 23.81 15.97
C ARG A 23 -1.41 22.74 16.02
N VAL A 24 -2.68 23.12 15.97
CA VAL A 24 -3.78 22.16 15.81
C VAL A 24 -4.09 22.03 14.32
N LEU A 25 -3.84 20.85 13.76
CA LEU A 25 -4.15 20.53 12.37
C LEU A 25 -5.34 19.58 12.31
N GLN A 26 -6.00 19.51 11.14
CA GLN A 26 -7.19 18.70 10.93
C GLN A 26 -7.11 18.03 9.56
N MET A 27 -7.29 16.71 9.52
CA MET A 27 -7.34 15.99 8.25
C MET A 27 -8.61 16.34 7.47
N THR A 28 -8.44 16.60 6.18
CA THR A 28 -9.54 16.87 5.23
C THR A 28 -9.88 15.64 4.37
N VAL A 29 -8.97 14.68 4.33
CA VAL A 29 -9.06 13.40 3.61
C VAL A 29 -9.23 12.24 4.58
N LEU A 30 -9.54 11.06 4.05
CA LEU A 30 -9.61 9.83 4.83
C LEU A 30 -8.25 9.55 5.48
N ALA A 31 -8.20 9.57 6.81
CA ALA A 31 -6.95 9.37 7.53
C ALA A 31 -6.52 7.90 7.53
N PHE A 32 -5.22 7.67 7.41
CA PHE A 32 -4.63 6.36 7.66
C PHE A 32 -4.75 6.00 9.15
N GLY A 33 -4.92 4.72 9.44
CA GLY A 33 -5.00 4.19 10.81
C GLY A 33 -6.37 4.28 11.48
N CYS A 34 -7.39 4.90 10.85
CA CYS A 34 -8.75 4.76 11.36
C CYS A 34 -9.30 3.37 11.01
N GLN A 35 -9.98 2.74 11.97
CA GLN A 35 -10.54 1.39 11.83
C GLN A 35 -11.43 1.23 10.59
N ASN A 36 -12.19 2.26 10.23
CA ASN A 36 -13.14 2.21 9.12
C ASN A 36 -12.53 2.65 7.78
N SER A 37 -11.32 3.21 7.77
CA SER A 37 -10.70 3.72 6.54
C SER A 37 -10.50 2.65 5.48
N PRO A 38 -9.98 1.44 5.81
CA PRO A 38 -9.86 0.35 4.84
C PRO A 38 -11.20 0.01 4.19
N PHE A 39 -12.25 -0.17 5.01
CA PHE A 39 -13.58 -0.52 4.53
C PHE A 39 -14.14 0.54 3.57
N ILE A 40 -14.05 1.83 3.94
CA ILE A 40 -14.53 2.93 3.10
C ILE A 40 -13.78 2.94 1.77
N LEU A 41 -12.46 2.78 1.79
CA LEU A 41 -11.65 2.75 0.57
C LEU A 41 -12.05 1.56 -0.32
N SER A 42 -12.16 0.35 0.24
CA SER A 42 -12.56 -0.84 -0.51
C SER A 42 -13.90 -0.66 -1.21
N VAL A 43 -14.91 -0.14 -0.52
CA VAL A 43 -16.24 0.12 -1.11
C VAL A 43 -16.16 1.16 -2.23
N VAL A 44 -15.38 2.23 -2.05
CA VAL A 44 -15.22 3.27 -3.08
C VAL A 44 -14.52 2.71 -4.32
N ILE A 45 -13.46 1.92 -4.15
CA ILE A 45 -12.77 1.29 -5.28
C ILE A 45 -13.72 0.31 -5.99
N GLN A 46 -14.42 -0.56 -5.27
CA GLN A 46 -15.41 -1.49 -5.83
C GLN A 46 -16.46 -0.76 -6.67
N LEU A 47 -17.10 0.27 -6.11
CA LEU A 47 -18.09 1.10 -6.83
C LEU A 47 -17.51 1.79 -8.07
N HIS A 48 -16.22 2.16 -8.03
CA HIS A 48 -15.54 2.75 -9.17
C HIS A 48 -15.30 1.72 -10.28
N VAL A 49 -14.75 0.55 -9.95
CA VAL A 49 -14.37 -0.47 -10.94
C VAL A 49 -15.58 -1.17 -11.58
N THR A 50 -16.70 -1.33 -10.85
CA THR A 50 -17.93 -1.95 -11.40
C THR A 50 -18.49 -1.20 -12.61
N LYS A 51 -18.18 0.09 -12.78
CA LYS A 51 -18.57 0.87 -13.97
C LYS A 51 -17.98 0.31 -15.26
N PHE A 52 -16.90 -0.46 -15.17
CA PHE A 52 -16.16 -1.00 -16.30
C PHE A 52 -16.38 -2.51 -16.50
N GLU A 53 -17.27 -3.13 -15.73
CA GLU A 53 -17.54 -4.58 -15.75
C GLU A 53 -17.87 -5.10 -17.16
N ALA A 54 -18.62 -4.32 -17.94
CA ALA A 54 -19.03 -4.70 -19.30
C ALA A 54 -17.85 -4.76 -20.30
N GLU A 55 -16.79 -3.98 -20.06
CA GLU A 55 -15.64 -3.87 -20.96
C GLU A 55 -14.46 -4.72 -20.47
N LYS A 56 -14.28 -4.83 -19.14
CA LYS A 56 -13.07 -5.33 -18.49
C LYS A 56 -13.39 -6.27 -17.32
N SER A 57 -14.31 -7.22 -17.52
CA SER A 57 -14.81 -8.10 -16.45
C SER A 57 -13.71 -8.84 -15.68
N GLU A 58 -12.67 -9.31 -16.37
CA GLU A 58 -11.56 -10.03 -15.73
C GLU A 58 -10.73 -9.11 -14.82
N SER A 59 -10.33 -7.94 -15.32
CA SER A 59 -9.60 -6.93 -14.56
C SER A 59 -10.41 -6.38 -13.38
N VAL A 60 -11.74 -6.22 -13.55
CA VAL A 60 -12.64 -5.81 -12.45
C VAL A 60 -12.75 -6.91 -11.39
N SER A 61 -12.91 -8.17 -11.80
CA SER A 61 -12.87 -9.32 -10.87
C SER A 61 -11.56 -9.36 -10.10
N MET A 62 -10.42 -9.24 -10.80
CA MET A 62 -9.10 -9.19 -10.20
C MET A 62 -8.96 -8.05 -9.17
N LEU A 63 -9.44 -6.84 -9.48
CA LEU A 63 -9.42 -5.72 -8.52
C LEU A 63 -10.31 -5.99 -7.31
N ASN A 64 -11.48 -6.60 -7.50
CA ASN A 64 -12.41 -6.91 -6.41
C ASN A 64 -11.86 -7.94 -5.41
N PHE A 65 -11.09 -8.92 -5.89
CA PHE A 65 -10.55 -10.01 -5.05
C PHE A 65 -9.09 -9.82 -4.65
N GLY A 66 -8.30 -9.09 -5.44
CA GLY A 66 -6.87 -8.89 -5.23
C GLY A 66 -6.52 -7.75 -4.27
N LEU A 67 -7.47 -6.86 -3.96
CA LEU A 67 -7.23 -5.74 -3.05
C LEU A 67 -7.35 -6.19 -1.58
N TYR A 68 -6.25 -6.01 -0.84
CA TYR A 68 -6.21 -6.14 0.62
C TYR A 68 -5.82 -4.80 1.24
N VAL A 69 -6.81 -4.11 1.84
CA VAL A 69 -6.67 -2.79 2.48
C VAL A 69 -6.18 -1.70 1.53
N HIS A 70 -4.88 -1.65 1.24
CA HIS A 70 -4.22 -0.69 0.34
C HIS A 70 -3.37 -1.38 -0.74
N ASP A 71 -3.13 -2.68 -0.61
CA ASP A 71 -2.21 -3.43 -1.46
C ASP A 71 -2.99 -4.29 -2.46
N LEU A 72 -2.55 -4.30 -3.72
CA LEU A 72 -3.10 -5.13 -4.77
C LEU A 72 -2.19 -6.33 -5.02
N TYR A 73 -2.74 -7.54 -4.86
CA TYR A 73 -2.06 -8.79 -5.14
C TYR A 73 -2.82 -9.57 -6.21
N PHE A 74 -2.13 -9.95 -7.27
CA PHE A 74 -2.67 -10.81 -8.32
C PHE A 74 -1.54 -11.54 -9.05
N GLY A 75 -1.93 -12.48 -9.91
CA GLY A 75 -1.03 -13.17 -10.80
C GLY A 75 -1.79 -13.73 -12.00
N ALA A 76 -1.06 -14.18 -13.01
CA ALA A 76 -1.59 -14.85 -14.18
C ALA A 76 -0.67 -16.01 -14.58
N GLU A 77 -1.20 -16.96 -15.35
CA GLU A 77 -0.42 -18.12 -15.81
C GLU A 77 0.55 -17.75 -16.93
N ILE A 78 0.18 -16.78 -17.77
CA ILE A 78 1.01 -16.31 -18.88
C ILE A 78 1.36 -14.83 -18.75
N MET A 79 2.56 -14.48 -19.24
CA MET A 79 3.10 -13.11 -19.15
C MET A 79 2.18 -12.07 -19.82
N ARG A 80 1.55 -12.42 -20.96
CA ARG A 80 0.65 -11.52 -21.68
C ARG A 80 -0.55 -11.12 -20.83
N GLU A 81 -1.22 -12.10 -20.21
CA GLU A 81 -2.36 -11.85 -19.31
C GLU A 81 -1.95 -10.98 -18.12
N ALA A 82 -0.78 -11.22 -17.53
CA ALA A 82 -0.27 -10.40 -16.43
C ALA A 82 -0.08 -8.93 -16.85
N ILE A 83 0.44 -8.69 -18.05
CA ILE A 83 0.61 -7.33 -18.61
C ILE A 83 -0.74 -6.67 -18.85
N GLU A 84 -1.68 -7.38 -19.46
CA GLU A 84 -3.03 -6.88 -19.77
C GLU A 84 -3.79 -6.53 -18.48
N LEU A 85 -3.78 -7.42 -17.49
CA LEU A 85 -4.37 -7.19 -16.17
C LEU A 85 -3.76 -6.00 -15.45
N LEU A 86 -2.43 -5.88 -15.43
CA LEU A 86 -1.76 -4.77 -14.76
C LEU A 86 -2.03 -3.43 -15.45
N SER A 87 -1.98 -3.41 -16.79
CA SER A 87 -2.27 -2.22 -17.60
C SER A 87 -3.70 -1.74 -17.40
N ASP A 88 -4.65 -2.68 -17.38
CA ASP A 88 -6.04 -2.38 -17.07
C ASP A 88 -6.20 -1.90 -15.63
N ALA A 89 -5.54 -2.53 -14.66
CA ALA A 89 -5.61 -2.12 -13.26
C ALA A 89 -5.14 -0.68 -13.07
N VAL A 90 -3.99 -0.30 -13.64
CA VAL A 90 -3.47 1.07 -13.63
C VAL A 90 -4.48 2.01 -14.28
N THR A 91 -4.92 1.72 -15.51
CA THR A 91 -5.84 2.60 -16.24
C THR A 91 -7.18 2.78 -15.52
N LEU A 92 -7.75 1.70 -14.99
CA LEU A 92 -9.04 1.72 -14.30
C LEU A 92 -8.95 2.50 -13.01
N LEU A 93 -7.90 2.29 -12.20
CA LEU A 93 -7.71 2.98 -10.93
C LEU A 93 -7.34 4.46 -11.13
N GLU A 94 -6.50 4.79 -12.11
CA GLU A 94 -6.14 6.18 -12.45
C GLU A 94 -7.36 7.02 -12.86
N ARG A 95 -8.36 6.43 -13.55
CA ARG A 95 -9.63 7.11 -13.84
C ARG A 95 -10.40 7.55 -12.59
N GLY A 96 -10.08 6.97 -11.44
CA GLY A 96 -10.61 7.33 -10.13
C GLY A 96 -9.63 8.10 -9.24
N ASP A 97 -8.50 8.54 -9.79
CA ASP A 97 -7.37 9.14 -9.06
C ASP A 97 -6.74 8.21 -8.00
N PHE A 98 -6.91 6.90 -8.18
CA PHE A 98 -6.26 5.86 -7.39
C PHE A 98 -4.96 5.44 -8.10
N ASN A 99 -3.84 6.01 -7.64
CA ASN A 99 -2.54 5.72 -8.25
C ASN A 99 -1.93 4.47 -7.58
N LEU A 100 -1.70 3.41 -8.36
CA LEU A 100 -0.84 2.30 -7.95
C LEU A 100 0.61 2.80 -7.82
N ARG A 101 1.35 2.25 -6.86
CA ARG A 101 2.73 2.64 -6.54
C ARG A 101 3.49 1.44 -6.00
N ASN A 102 4.82 1.52 -6.04
CA ASN A 102 5.73 0.52 -5.48
C ASN A 102 5.47 -0.89 -6.03
N LEU A 103 5.23 -1.01 -7.34
CA LEU A 103 5.00 -2.29 -7.99
C LEU A 103 6.22 -3.20 -7.83
N SER A 104 5.93 -4.48 -7.59
CA SER A 104 6.94 -5.52 -7.50
C SER A 104 6.50 -6.77 -8.23
N PHE A 105 7.49 -7.45 -8.82
CA PHE A 105 7.27 -8.51 -9.78
C PHE A 105 8.12 -9.72 -9.39
N HIS A 106 7.51 -10.91 -9.42
CA HIS A 106 8.24 -12.16 -9.26
C HIS A 106 8.99 -12.56 -10.53
N ASN A 107 8.41 -12.26 -11.71
CA ASN A 107 9.02 -12.56 -12.99
C ASN A 107 9.89 -11.38 -13.46
N SER A 108 11.18 -11.64 -13.72
CA SER A 108 12.16 -10.62 -14.13
C SER A 108 11.93 -10.09 -15.55
N GLU A 109 11.39 -10.90 -16.45
CA GLU A 109 11.04 -10.50 -17.82
C GLU A 109 9.87 -9.51 -17.80
N LEU A 110 8.83 -9.80 -17.00
CA LEU A 110 7.68 -8.92 -16.81
C LEU A 110 8.11 -7.59 -16.19
N LYS A 111 9.00 -7.65 -15.20
CA LYS A 111 9.61 -6.48 -14.57
C LYS A 111 10.33 -5.61 -15.59
N ALA A 112 11.24 -6.19 -16.38
CA ALA A 112 11.99 -5.48 -17.41
C ALA A 112 11.04 -4.85 -18.43
N PHE A 113 10.09 -5.64 -18.96
CA PHE A 113 9.08 -5.17 -19.90
C PHE A 113 8.29 -3.98 -19.35
N TRP A 114 7.84 -4.04 -18.10
CA TRP A 114 7.02 -2.98 -17.49
C TRP A 114 7.78 -1.65 -17.37
N PHE A 115 8.99 -1.68 -16.83
CA PHE A 115 9.78 -0.47 -16.59
C PHE A 115 10.40 0.10 -17.88
N GLU A 116 10.76 -0.73 -18.86
CA GLU A 116 11.31 -0.29 -20.16
C GLU A 116 10.28 0.48 -20.99
N ASN A 117 9.01 0.05 -20.94
CA ASN A 117 7.92 0.69 -21.68
C ASN A 117 7.35 1.92 -20.96
N ARG A 118 7.88 2.28 -19.78
CA ARG A 118 7.50 3.47 -18.99
C ARG A 118 5.99 3.64 -18.86
N PHE A 119 5.27 2.56 -18.50
CA PHE A 119 3.82 2.63 -18.30
C PHE A 119 3.41 3.66 -17.21
N THR A 120 4.36 4.10 -16.38
CA THR A 120 4.18 5.07 -15.29
C THR A 120 5.50 5.84 -15.04
N GLU A 121 5.52 7.17 -15.28
CA GLU A 121 6.73 8.01 -15.10
C GLU A 121 7.16 8.20 -13.62
N SER A 122 6.26 7.91 -12.66
CA SER A 122 6.50 8.15 -11.23
C SER A 122 6.90 6.92 -10.41
N GLU A 123 6.89 5.73 -11.00
CA GLU A 123 7.09 4.48 -10.26
C GLU A 123 8.57 4.13 -10.17
N LYS A 124 9.09 4.11 -8.94
CA LYS A 124 10.42 3.59 -8.63
C LYS A 124 10.31 2.13 -8.23
N GLU A 125 11.27 1.34 -8.70
CA GLU A 125 11.49 -0.03 -8.28
C GLU A 125 11.58 -0.12 -6.74
N SER A 126 10.78 -1.00 -6.13
CA SER A 126 10.97 -1.35 -4.72
C SER A 126 12.16 -2.32 -4.62
N VAL A 127 13.26 -1.88 -4.00
CA VAL A 127 14.44 -2.72 -3.77
C VAL A 127 14.17 -3.80 -2.70
N GLU A 128 13.25 -3.52 -1.77
CA GLU A 128 12.84 -4.42 -0.69
C GLU A 128 11.32 -4.42 -0.55
N LEU A 129 10.71 -5.61 -0.57
CA LEU A 129 9.28 -5.79 -0.31
C LEU A 129 9.06 -6.00 1.18
N ASN A 130 8.62 -4.97 1.89
CA ASN A 130 8.16 -5.13 3.27
C ASN A 130 6.68 -5.50 3.28
N VAL A 131 6.39 -6.75 3.63
CA VAL A 131 5.03 -7.27 3.77
C VAL A 131 4.77 -7.54 5.25
N LEU A 132 3.83 -6.79 5.85
CA LEU A 132 3.48 -6.91 7.28
C LEU A 132 4.68 -6.72 8.24
N GLY A 133 5.68 -5.93 7.85
CA GLY A 133 6.92 -5.73 8.64
C GLY A 133 7.95 -6.85 8.48
N LEU A 134 7.80 -7.70 7.46
CA LEU A 134 8.77 -8.73 7.09
C LEU A 134 9.34 -8.42 5.71
N ASN A 135 10.64 -8.66 5.54
CA ASN A 135 11.31 -8.56 4.25
C ASN A 135 10.99 -9.81 3.43
N LEU A 136 10.26 -9.63 2.33
CA LEU A 136 10.00 -10.68 1.36
C LEU A 136 11.03 -10.61 0.24
N ASN A 137 11.79 -11.70 0.05
CA ASN A 137 12.59 -11.90 -1.14
C ASN A 137 11.75 -12.69 -2.17
N PRO A 138 11.24 -12.04 -3.23
CA PRO A 138 10.38 -12.70 -4.21
C PRO A 138 11.14 -13.76 -5.01
N GLU A 139 12.41 -13.57 -5.35
CA GLU A 139 13.18 -14.52 -6.16
C GLU A 139 13.38 -15.86 -5.46
N ARG A 140 13.64 -15.83 -4.15
CA ARG A 140 13.89 -17.02 -3.34
C ARG A 140 12.65 -17.54 -2.62
N ASN A 141 11.56 -16.78 -2.66
CA ASN A 141 10.35 -17.02 -1.87
C ASN A 141 10.66 -17.17 -0.36
N ILE A 142 11.52 -16.28 0.16
CA ILE A 142 11.96 -16.29 1.57
C ILE A 142 11.42 -15.04 2.27
N LEU A 143 10.78 -15.24 3.42
CA LEU A 143 10.45 -14.18 4.37
C LEU A 143 11.56 -14.09 5.42
N SER A 144 12.14 -12.91 5.60
CA SER A 144 13.14 -12.62 6.62
C SER A 144 12.65 -11.54 7.59
N LEU A 145 12.98 -11.73 8.86
CA LEU A 145 12.79 -10.73 9.92
C LEU A 145 14.16 -10.14 10.27
N GLU A 146 14.29 -8.83 10.27
CA GLU A 146 15.51 -8.19 10.76
C GLU A 146 15.50 -8.19 12.30
N VAL A 147 16.40 -8.97 12.89
CA VAL A 147 16.44 -9.19 14.35
C VAL A 147 17.53 -8.34 15.04
N LYS A 148 18.30 -7.55 14.30
CA LYS A 148 19.42 -6.79 14.87
C LYS A 148 18.96 -5.79 15.93
N GLY A 149 17.92 -5.01 15.64
CA GLY A 149 17.32 -4.09 16.61
C GLY A 149 16.70 -4.85 17.80
N LEU A 150 15.93 -5.90 17.50
CA LEU A 150 15.26 -6.73 18.51
C LEU A 150 16.23 -7.33 19.54
N ALA A 151 17.39 -7.81 19.10
CA ALA A 151 18.39 -8.43 19.98
C ALA A 151 18.96 -7.45 21.02
N ASP A 152 19.03 -6.16 20.69
CA ASP A 152 19.53 -5.12 21.60
C ASP A 152 18.42 -4.59 22.53
N SER A 153 17.17 -4.56 22.07
CA SER A 153 16.02 -4.19 22.91
C SER A 153 15.60 -5.30 23.89
N LEU A 154 15.75 -6.58 23.52
CA LEU A 154 15.52 -7.73 24.40
C LEU A 154 16.46 -7.75 25.62
N LYS A 155 17.63 -7.11 25.54
CA LYS A 155 18.58 -6.99 26.65
C LYS A 155 18.19 -5.90 27.65
N THR A 156 17.30 -4.98 27.28
CA THR A 156 17.13 -3.71 28.01
C THR A 156 15.73 -3.48 28.59
N LEU A 157 14.64 -4.07 28.10
CA LEU A 157 13.30 -3.76 28.67
C LEU A 157 12.17 -4.80 28.48
N ASP A 158 11.11 -4.54 29.24
CA ASP A 158 9.88 -5.31 29.49
C ASP A 158 9.13 -5.74 28.21
N ASN A 159 8.71 -7.01 28.18
CA ASN A 159 8.22 -7.73 26.99
C ASN A 159 6.80 -7.33 26.56
N SER A 160 6.54 -6.06 26.29
CA SER A 160 5.26 -5.62 25.75
C SER A 160 5.22 -5.67 24.23
N LYS A 161 4.05 -5.96 23.67
CA LYS A 161 3.81 -5.96 22.21
C LYS A 161 4.22 -4.65 21.54
N ARG A 162 4.10 -3.50 22.22
CA ARG A 162 4.48 -2.19 21.66
C ARG A 162 5.99 -2.05 21.47
N TYR A 163 6.79 -2.46 22.45
CA TYR A 163 8.25 -2.36 22.39
C TYR A 163 8.85 -3.27 21.32
N VAL A 164 8.37 -4.51 21.21
CA VAL A 164 8.82 -5.47 20.19
C VAL A 164 8.53 -4.95 18.77
N LEU A 165 7.36 -4.34 18.55
CA LEU A 165 7.00 -3.79 17.24
C LEU A 165 7.76 -2.51 16.90
N GLU A 166 8.16 -1.71 17.89
CA GLU A 166 8.97 -0.50 17.67
C GLU A 166 10.40 -0.82 17.20
N THR A 167 10.93 -1.97 17.61
CA THR A 167 12.32 -2.36 17.27
C THR A 167 12.45 -3.24 16.02
N ALA A 168 11.32 -3.73 15.49
CA ALA A 168 11.28 -4.66 14.36
C ALA A 168 10.96 -3.98 13.02
N VAL A 169 10.74 -2.66 13.03
CA VAL A 169 10.36 -1.82 11.87
C VAL A 169 11.53 -0.94 11.46
#